data_AF-A0A7X7UZL8-F1
#
_entry.id   AF-A0A7X7UZL8-F1
#
_cell.length_a   1.000
_cell.length_b   1.000
_cell.length_c   1.000
_cell.angle_alpha   90.00
_cell.angle_beta   90.00
_cell.angle_gamma   90.00
#
_symmetry.space_group_name_H-M   'P 1'
#
loop_
_entity.id
_entity.type
_entity.pdbx_description
1 polymer ?
#
loop_
_entity_poly.entity_id
_entity_poly.type
_entity_poly.pdbx_seq_one_letter_code
_entity_poly.pdbx_strand_id
1 'polypeptide(L)'
;MKLTLLFLFLTAVCFSQIKNPDITAKEIYEHIKYLASDELKGRNTGSEEIREAAEYIKKEFESYGLSPAFGNSYFQPFQFNSSVKLESKNELTIYVNGEDMELEAEEDFMPLPFSGSKSLKGDLVFAGFGIQDLKNNYDDYKGIDVKGKVVVIFRLYPDFQNSKSPFAIYKGIRQKAKIAKESGASGLIIVNGYEDIPFAKDDEFIRFAYDRAPLMTDFPVVQIKRKYIEKIFQIKGNSLENLFNMIDVSKEPSPLALDGITVSMSTGVKIEQGECINVGAILEGSDPVLKNEYIVVGAHYDHLGMGGENSLNSEKTAQIHNGADDNASGTTGVLELAEKFAAMRDKVKRSMIFVAFSGEELGLLGSAFFANNSPVTLESIAAMINMDMIGRMDSSKTLIVYGTGTSTKWNELLSKNNPGFTLTMNADGFGGSDHSSFYAKKIPVLFFFTGIHTDYHKPTDDYDKINPDGEKEILEFVYTVINELVVNETKPDYVSVQKKETESTGGWRVYVGTVPDFASQEEGFKISAVNDGSPAAKGGIKPGDLMVKFGSKTISNIYDYVYALQEYKPGDEVEVIVRRENKEIKLQIILGMK
;
A
#
# COMPACT_ATOMS: atom_id res chain seq x y z
N MET A 1 83.83 -0.80 24.10
CA MET A 1 83.06 -0.99 25.34
C MET A 1 81.64 -0.52 25.09
N LYS A 2 80.65 -1.34 25.43
CA LYS A 2 79.32 -1.42 24.80
C LYS A 2 78.41 -0.22 25.08
N LEU A 3 77.73 0.23 24.02
CA LEU A 3 76.59 1.15 24.04
C LEU A 3 75.33 0.29 24.23
N THR A 4 74.59 0.49 25.33
CA THR A 4 73.33 -0.24 25.57
C THR A 4 72.17 0.73 25.35
N LEU A 5 71.48 0.56 24.21
CA LEU A 5 70.26 1.26 23.85
C LEU A 5 69.07 0.45 24.41
N LEU A 6 68.34 1.02 25.37
CA LEU A 6 67.15 0.41 25.97
C LEU A 6 65.93 0.82 25.14
N PHE A 7 65.45 -0.07 24.28
CA PHE A 7 64.17 0.10 23.56
C PHE A 7 63.03 -0.25 24.52
N LEU A 8 62.26 0.75 24.93
CA LEU A 8 61.02 0.57 25.69
C LEU A 8 59.89 0.27 24.68
N PHE A 9 59.49 -0.99 24.55
CA PHE A 9 58.28 -1.36 23.82
C PHE A 9 57.08 -1.02 24.70
N LEU A 10 56.36 0.05 24.35
CA LEU A 10 55.06 0.38 24.94
C LEU A 10 53.99 -0.41 24.16
N THR A 11 53.68 -1.63 24.61
CA THR A 11 52.49 -2.35 24.13
C THR A 11 51.26 -1.74 24.77
N ALA A 12 50.62 -0.79 24.08
CA ALA A 12 49.25 -0.38 24.39
C ALA A 12 48.32 -1.55 24.01
N VAL A 13 48.05 -2.43 24.97
CA VAL A 13 46.98 -3.41 24.86
C VAL A 13 45.68 -2.64 25.12
N CYS A 14 45.10 -2.07 24.06
CA CYS A 14 43.69 -1.73 24.08
C CYS A 14 42.93 -3.06 24.18
N PHE A 15 42.53 -3.44 25.39
CA PHE A 15 41.39 -4.31 25.57
C PHE A 15 40.17 -3.54 25.04
N SER A 16 39.90 -3.66 23.74
CA SER A 16 38.53 -3.58 23.28
C SER A 16 37.83 -4.72 24.00
N GLN A 17 36.98 -4.42 24.98
CA GLN A 17 36.01 -5.40 25.43
C GLN A 17 35.30 -5.85 24.16
N ILE A 18 35.50 -7.13 23.80
CA ILE A 18 34.66 -7.77 22.80
C ILE A 18 33.28 -7.72 23.46
N LYS A 19 32.47 -6.73 23.09
CA LYS A 19 31.03 -6.83 23.26
C LYS A 19 30.70 -8.14 22.55
N ASN A 20 30.29 -9.15 23.30
CA ASN A 20 29.58 -10.28 22.74
C ASN A 20 28.12 -9.96 23.01
N PRO A 21 27.47 -9.13 22.18
CA PRO A 21 26.06 -8.84 22.36
C PRO A 21 25.34 -10.15 22.06
N ASP A 22 24.89 -10.79 23.12
CA ASP A 22 23.79 -11.74 23.00
C ASP A 22 22.54 -10.92 22.78
N ILE A 23 21.57 -11.45 22.04
CA ILE A 23 20.28 -10.77 21.85
C ILE A 23 19.62 -10.67 23.23
N THR A 24 19.34 -9.45 23.69
CA THR A 24 18.78 -9.23 25.03
C THR A 24 17.41 -8.58 24.99
N ALA A 25 16.50 -9.06 25.85
CA ALA A 25 15.19 -8.43 26.04
C ALA A 25 15.30 -6.95 26.45
N LYS A 26 16.41 -6.57 27.10
CA LYS A 26 16.66 -5.18 27.49
C LYS A 26 16.94 -4.30 26.27
N GLU A 27 17.86 -4.70 25.40
CA GLU A 27 18.21 -3.94 24.20
C GLU A 27 17.02 -3.87 23.24
N ILE A 28 16.31 -4.99 23.05
CA ILE A 28 15.04 -5.04 22.30
C ILE A 28 14.06 -3.99 22.81
N TYR A 29 13.78 -3.97 24.11
CA TYR A 29 12.85 -3.00 24.70
C TYR A 29 13.35 -1.56 24.54
N GLU A 30 14.65 -1.30 24.67
CA GLU A 30 15.24 0.03 24.50
C GLU A 30 15.11 0.54 23.06
N HIS A 31 15.38 -0.31 22.06
CA HIS A 31 15.19 0.01 20.65
C HIS A 31 13.73 0.31 20.33
N ILE A 32 12.80 -0.57 20.73
CA ILE A 32 11.37 -0.39 20.44
C ILE A 32 10.83 0.85 21.13
N LYS A 33 11.21 1.08 22.39
CA LYS A 33 10.77 2.26 23.13
C LYS A 33 11.20 3.57 22.47
N TYR A 34 12.40 3.63 21.89
CA TYR A 34 12.83 4.80 21.14
C TYR A 34 12.06 4.91 19.82
N LEU A 35 12.06 3.85 19.01
CA LEU A 35 11.44 3.84 17.69
C LEU A 35 9.94 4.16 17.78
N ALA A 36 9.23 3.66 18.80
CA ALA A 36 7.82 3.89 19.07
C ALA A 36 7.56 5.03 20.08
N SER A 37 8.49 5.98 20.21
CA SER A 37 8.28 7.15 21.09
C SER A 37 7.39 8.21 20.44
N ASP A 38 6.66 8.94 21.28
CA ASP A 38 5.88 10.12 20.86
C ASP A 38 6.74 11.19 20.16
N GLU A 39 8.05 11.24 20.44
CA GLU A 39 9.00 12.14 19.77
C GLU A 39 9.05 11.88 18.27
N LEU A 40 8.93 10.60 17.86
CA LEU A 40 8.92 10.17 16.46
C LEU A 40 7.53 10.18 15.83
N LYS A 41 6.49 10.57 16.59
CA LYS A 41 5.09 10.78 16.13
C LYS A 41 4.59 9.72 15.15
N GLY A 42 4.88 8.44 15.41
CA GLY A 42 4.44 7.33 14.57
C GLY A 42 5.11 7.18 13.20
N ARG A 43 6.24 7.87 12.96
CA ARG A 43 7.13 7.66 11.80
C ARG A 43 6.40 7.60 10.46
N ASN A 44 5.51 8.56 10.21
CA ASN A 44 4.75 8.59 8.96
C ASN A 44 5.67 8.67 7.76
N THR A 45 5.38 7.88 6.73
CA THR A 45 6.19 7.89 5.51
C THR A 45 6.29 9.28 4.88
N GLY A 46 7.53 9.72 4.65
CA GLY A 46 7.88 11.04 4.13
C GLY A 46 7.96 12.19 5.15
N SER A 47 7.70 11.94 6.45
CA SER A 47 7.75 12.97 7.49
C SER A 47 9.18 13.35 7.91
N GLU A 48 9.33 14.33 8.80
CA GLU A 48 10.63 14.64 9.41
C GLU A 48 11.02 13.56 10.42
N GLU A 49 10.05 13.05 11.18
CA GLU A 49 10.27 12.08 12.25
C GLU A 49 10.75 10.71 11.73
N ILE A 50 10.27 10.26 10.57
CA ILE A 50 10.84 9.05 9.95
C ILE A 50 12.31 9.25 9.55
N ARG A 51 12.75 10.48 9.23
CA ARG A 51 14.18 10.74 8.97
C ARG A 51 15.01 10.66 10.24
N GLU A 52 14.45 11.03 11.39
CA GLU A 52 15.11 10.84 12.69
C GLU A 52 15.28 9.35 13.01
N ALA A 53 14.23 8.54 12.78
CA ALA A 53 14.31 7.09 12.90
C ALA A 53 15.36 6.50 11.92
N ALA A 54 15.43 7.01 10.69
CA ALA A 54 16.41 6.58 9.71
C ALA A 54 17.85 6.86 10.16
N GLU A 55 18.12 8.05 10.71
CA GLU A 55 19.42 8.40 11.28
C GLU A 55 19.78 7.56 12.51
N TYR A 56 18.79 7.20 13.34
CA TYR A 56 18.99 6.26 14.45
C TYR A 56 19.45 4.89 13.95
N ILE A 57 18.70 4.28 13.02
CA ILE A 57 19.03 2.96 12.44
C ILE A 57 20.42 2.97 11.80
N LYS A 58 20.76 4.03 11.07
CA LYS A 58 22.10 4.22 10.49
C LYS A 58 23.17 4.24 11.58
N LYS A 59 22.99 5.00 12.66
CA LYS A 59 23.97 5.09 13.75
C LYS A 59 24.20 3.74 14.42
N GLU A 60 23.14 2.96 14.60
CA GLU A 60 23.25 1.59 15.11
C GLU A 60 24.11 0.74 14.16
N PHE A 61 23.81 0.71 12.86
CA PHE A 61 24.63 0.01 11.86
C PHE A 61 26.10 0.46 11.82
N GLU A 62 26.37 1.76 11.92
CA GLU A 62 27.72 2.32 12.02
C GLU A 62 28.42 1.82 13.29
N SER A 63 27.72 1.79 14.42
CA SER A 63 28.25 1.33 15.70
C SER A 63 28.61 -0.15 15.70
N TYR A 64 27.91 -0.96 14.91
CA TYR A 64 28.19 -2.39 14.70
C TYR A 64 29.34 -2.62 13.71
N GLY A 65 29.87 -1.56 13.08
CA GLY A 65 30.96 -1.64 12.11
C GLY A 65 30.55 -2.19 10.75
N LEU A 66 29.25 -2.10 10.41
CA LEU A 66 28.74 -2.50 9.10
C LEU A 66 29.01 -1.45 8.04
N SER A 67 29.18 -1.87 6.78
CA SER A 67 29.42 -0.94 5.67
C SER A 67 28.10 -0.43 5.07
N PRO A 68 28.08 0.75 4.43
CA PRO A 68 26.87 1.23 3.75
C PRO A 68 26.43 0.31 2.60
N ALA A 69 25.12 0.08 2.43
CA ALA A 69 24.62 -0.82 1.38
C ALA A 69 24.46 -0.16 0.00
N PHE A 70 24.33 1.16 -0.07
CA PHE A 70 23.99 1.88 -1.30
C PHE A 70 25.17 2.72 -1.79
N GLY A 71 26.25 2.02 -2.15
CA GLY A 71 27.52 2.64 -2.50
C GLY A 71 28.22 3.18 -1.25
N ASN A 72 28.38 4.51 -1.16
CA ASN A 72 28.97 5.16 0.02
C ASN A 72 27.90 5.67 1.01
N SER A 73 26.64 5.24 0.87
CA SER A 73 25.50 5.72 1.65
C SER A 73 24.73 4.57 2.31
N TYR A 74 24.30 4.76 3.55
CA TYR A 74 23.33 3.87 4.22
C TYR A 74 21.90 4.16 3.74
N PHE A 75 21.67 5.30 3.10
CA PHE A 75 20.36 5.73 2.64
C PHE A 75 20.16 5.47 1.16
N GLN A 76 18.99 4.91 0.81
CA GLN A 76 18.46 4.80 -0.54
C GLN A 76 17.20 5.66 -0.64
N PRO A 77 17.33 6.95 -1.01
CA PRO A 77 16.19 7.86 -1.17
C PRO A 77 15.45 7.58 -2.48
N PHE A 78 14.14 7.76 -2.46
CA PHE A 78 13.29 7.69 -3.66
C PHE A 78 12.03 8.55 -3.51
N GLN A 79 11.47 8.97 -4.64
CA GLN A 79 10.28 9.84 -4.65
C GLN A 79 8.99 9.02 -4.69
N PHE A 80 7.94 9.54 -4.07
CA PHE A 80 6.60 8.95 -4.12
C PHE A 80 5.52 10.04 -4.11
N ASN A 81 4.30 9.69 -4.52
CA ASN A 81 3.15 10.58 -4.43
C ASN A 81 2.67 10.62 -2.96
N SER A 82 2.91 11.72 -2.25
CA SER A 82 2.64 11.81 -0.80
C SER A 82 1.24 12.29 -0.46
N SER A 83 0.77 13.29 -1.18
CA SER A 83 -0.45 14.02 -0.87
C SER A 83 -1.03 14.64 -2.15
N VAL A 84 -2.21 15.23 -2.01
CA VAL A 84 -2.79 16.11 -3.02
C VAL A 84 -3.07 17.46 -2.39
N LYS A 85 -2.95 18.51 -3.19
CA LYS A 85 -3.32 19.87 -2.79
C LYS A 85 -4.23 20.51 -3.82
N LEU A 86 -5.04 21.45 -3.33
CA LEU A 86 -5.73 22.41 -4.17
C LEU A 86 -4.70 23.45 -4.67
N GLU A 87 -4.76 23.76 -5.96
CA GLU A 87 -4.09 24.90 -6.55
C GLU A 87 -4.98 26.14 -6.52
N SER A 88 -4.45 27.31 -6.85
CA SER A 88 -5.16 28.59 -6.68
C SER A 88 -6.39 28.78 -7.58
N LYS A 89 -6.57 27.95 -8.63
CA LYS A 89 -7.64 28.13 -9.63
C LYS A 89 -8.76 27.12 -9.46
N ASN A 90 -9.65 27.39 -8.51
CA ASN A 90 -10.90 26.66 -8.31
C ASN A 90 -12.07 27.63 -8.40
N GLU A 91 -12.85 27.52 -9.46
CA GLU A 91 -13.95 28.45 -9.77
C GLU A 91 -15.16 27.63 -10.20
N LEU A 92 -16.34 27.96 -9.67
CA LEU A 92 -17.59 27.36 -10.09
C LEU A 92 -18.67 28.44 -10.18
N THR A 93 -19.22 28.62 -11.37
CA THR A 93 -20.34 29.52 -11.62
C THR A 93 -21.45 28.76 -12.30
N ILE A 94 -22.65 28.82 -11.73
CA ILE A 94 -23.86 28.26 -12.34
C ILE A 94 -24.67 29.42 -12.93
N TYR A 95 -24.95 29.34 -14.23
CA TYR A 95 -25.80 30.29 -14.94
C TYR A 95 -27.20 29.73 -15.05
N VAL A 96 -28.18 30.44 -14.51
CA VAL A 96 -29.61 30.07 -14.53
C VAL A 96 -30.35 31.10 -15.37
N ASN A 97 -30.75 30.74 -16.60
CA ASN A 97 -31.41 31.64 -17.54
C ASN A 97 -30.65 32.98 -17.78
N GLY A 98 -29.32 32.96 -17.65
CA GLY A 98 -28.45 34.12 -17.85
C GLY A 98 -28.05 34.88 -16.58
N GLU A 99 -28.66 34.60 -15.43
CA GLU A 99 -28.19 35.09 -14.12
C GLU A 99 -27.09 34.18 -13.58
N ASP A 100 -26.03 34.76 -13.04
CA ASP A 100 -24.88 34.05 -12.48
C ASP A 100 -25.04 33.79 -10.98
N MET A 101 -24.62 32.58 -10.59
CA MET A 101 -24.47 32.15 -9.21
C MET A 101 -23.02 31.69 -9.05
N GLU A 102 -22.16 32.61 -8.63
CA GLU A 102 -20.78 32.32 -8.26
C GLU A 102 -20.73 31.63 -6.90
N LEU A 103 -19.87 30.62 -6.79
CA LEU A 103 -19.73 29.79 -5.60
C LEU A 103 -18.31 29.87 -5.07
N GLU A 104 -18.17 29.89 -3.75
CA GLU A 104 -16.87 29.96 -3.09
C GLU A 104 -16.28 28.55 -2.89
N ALA A 105 -15.02 28.36 -3.29
CA ALA A 105 -14.31 27.09 -3.10
C ALA A 105 -14.10 26.84 -1.60
N GLU A 106 -14.12 25.57 -1.20
CA GLU A 106 -14.00 25.11 0.20
C GLU A 106 -15.17 25.48 1.13
N GLU A 107 -16.05 26.40 0.73
CA GLU A 107 -17.29 26.73 1.44
C GLU A 107 -18.55 26.15 0.77
N ASP A 108 -18.71 26.44 -0.52
CA ASP A 108 -19.89 26.11 -1.32
C ASP A 108 -19.68 24.92 -2.25
N PHE A 109 -18.44 24.72 -2.70
CA PHE A 109 -18.03 23.53 -3.45
C PHE A 109 -16.58 23.16 -3.13
N MET A 110 -16.24 21.89 -3.34
CA MET A 110 -14.90 21.35 -3.10
C MET A 110 -14.51 20.43 -4.26
N PRO A 111 -13.40 20.69 -4.98
CA PRO A 111 -12.84 19.72 -5.90
C PRO A 111 -12.53 18.40 -5.20
N LEU A 112 -12.79 17.27 -5.85
CA LEU A 112 -12.39 15.98 -5.29
C LEU A 112 -10.87 15.77 -5.39
N PRO A 113 -10.24 15.01 -4.47
CA PRO A 113 -8.79 14.82 -4.41
C PRO A 113 -8.20 14.17 -5.66
N PHE A 114 -9.03 13.53 -6.48
CA PHE A 114 -8.64 12.92 -7.75
C PHE A 114 -9.05 13.71 -9.00
N SER A 115 -9.65 14.89 -8.83
CA SER A 115 -10.13 15.73 -9.94
C SER A 115 -8.99 16.09 -10.89
N GLY A 116 -9.26 16.14 -12.20
CA GLY A 116 -8.30 16.67 -13.17
C GLY A 116 -8.29 18.19 -13.16
N SER A 117 -7.13 18.81 -13.43
CA SER A 117 -7.02 20.27 -13.56
C SER A 117 -7.46 20.74 -14.94
N LYS A 118 -8.65 21.36 -15.05
CA LYS A 118 -9.20 21.83 -16.33
C LYS A 118 -10.28 22.88 -16.10
N SER A 119 -10.37 23.85 -17.02
CA SER A 119 -11.50 24.78 -17.12
C SER A 119 -12.44 24.36 -18.24
N LEU A 120 -13.74 24.45 -18.01
CA LEU A 120 -14.79 24.15 -18.99
C LEU A 120 -16.01 25.05 -18.81
N LYS A 121 -16.84 25.08 -19.85
CA LYS A 121 -18.21 25.60 -19.79
C LYS A 121 -19.13 24.67 -20.56
N GLY A 122 -20.26 24.28 -19.98
CA GLY A 122 -21.19 23.35 -20.61
C GLY A 122 -22.55 23.32 -19.93
N ASP A 123 -23.55 22.81 -20.63
CA ASP A 123 -24.91 22.68 -20.10
C ASP A 123 -24.95 21.65 -18.96
N LEU A 124 -25.88 21.83 -18.01
CA LEU A 124 -26.04 20.93 -16.87
C LEU A 124 -27.08 19.85 -17.17
N VAL A 125 -26.79 18.60 -16.80
CA VAL A 125 -27.72 17.47 -16.88
C VAL A 125 -27.68 16.67 -15.58
N PHE A 126 -28.83 16.17 -15.14
CA PHE A 126 -28.93 15.34 -13.94
C PHE A 126 -29.04 13.86 -14.33
N ALA A 127 -28.21 13.02 -13.73
CA ALA A 127 -28.12 11.59 -14.02
C ALA A 127 -28.20 10.75 -12.73
N GLY A 128 -29.24 10.96 -11.91
CA GLY A 128 -29.54 10.09 -10.76
C GLY A 128 -28.36 9.88 -9.82
N PHE A 129 -27.97 8.62 -9.60
CA PHE A 129 -26.78 8.25 -8.83
C PHE A 129 -25.53 8.05 -9.73
N GLY A 130 -25.60 8.30 -11.03
CA GLY A 130 -24.49 8.12 -11.96
C GLY A 130 -24.08 6.66 -12.16
N ILE A 131 -25.01 5.72 -12.01
CA ILE A 131 -24.77 4.29 -12.13
C ILE A 131 -25.09 3.81 -13.55
N GLN A 132 -24.25 2.93 -14.07
CA GLN A 132 -24.52 2.17 -15.29
C GLN A 132 -24.26 0.68 -15.04
N ASP A 133 -25.34 -0.06 -14.79
CA ASP A 133 -25.39 -1.51 -14.62
C ASP A 133 -26.26 -2.14 -15.72
N LEU A 134 -25.64 -2.37 -16.88
CA LEU A 134 -26.34 -2.94 -18.04
C LEU A 134 -26.82 -4.38 -17.80
N LYS A 135 -26.21 -5.12 -16.87
CA LYS A 135 -26.60 -6.50 -16.56
C LYS A 135 -27.92 -6.55 -15.81
N ASN A 136 -28.14 -5.58 -14.93
CA ASN A 136 -29.36 -5.44 -14.16
C ASN A 136 -30.34 -4.42 -14.77
N ASN A 137 -30.09 -3.98 -16.02
CA ASN A 137 -30.91 -3.02 -16.77
C ASN A 137 -31.13 -1.69 -16.01
N TYR A 138 -30.13 -1.24 -15.25
CA TYR A 138 -30.14 0.05 -14.56
C TYR A 138 -29.12 0.98 -15.21
N ASP A 139 -29.56 2.11 -15.77
CA ASP A 139 -28.68 3.07 -16.43
C ASP A 139 -29.19 4.49 -16.24
N ASP A 140 -28.51 5.23 -15.37
CA ASP A 140 -28.79 6.64 -15.06
C ASP A 140 -28.51 7.60 -16.24
N TYR A 141 -27.83 7.14 -17.29
CA TYR A 141 -27.54 7.94 -18.48
C TYR A 141 -28.51 7.65 -19.63
N LYS A 142 -29.39 6.66 -19.46
CA LYS A 142 -30.31 6.22 -20.52
C LYS A 142 -31.33 7.30 -20.86
N GLY A 143 -31.36 7.70 -22.13
CA GLY A 143 -32.34 8.65 -22.64
C GLY A 143 -31.99 10.13 -22.45
N ILE A 144 -30.80 10.44 -21.93
CA ILE A 144 -30.26 11.80 -21.87
C ILE A 144 -28.96 11.93 -22.67
N ASP A 145 -28.79 13.06 -23.35
CA ASP A 145 -27.52 13.40 -24.00
C ASP A 145 -26.60 14.11 -23.01
N VAL A 146 -25.47 13.48 -22.67
CA VAL A 146 -24.47 14.02 -21.75
C VAL A 146 -23.18 14.48 -22.45
N LYS A 147 -23.10 14.33 -23.77
CA LYS A 147 -21.85 14.55 -24.51
C LYS A 147 -21.43 16.01 -24.45
N GLY A 148 -20.25 16.28 -23.89
CA GLY A 148 -19.71 17.63 -23.71
C GLY A 148 -20.40 18.46 -22.61
N LYS A 149 -21.33 17.87 -21.86
CA LYS A 149 -22.10 18.54 -20.80
C LYS A 149 -21.48 18.30 -19.42
N VAL A 150 -21.92 19.06 -18.42
CA VAL A 150 -21.58 18.83 -17.02
C VAL A 150 -22.68 17.97 -16.42
N VAL A 151 -22.32 16.84 -15.83
CA VAL A 151 -23.29 15.94 -15.19
C VAL A 151 -23.37 16.27 -13.70
N VAL A 152 -24.57 16.28 -13.11
CA VAL A 152 -24.78 16.28 -11.66
C VAL A 152 -25.41 14.96 -11.21
N ILE A 153 -24.86 14.38 -10.14
CA ILE A 153 -25.32 13.10 -9.57
C ILE A 153 -25.40 13.15 -8.04
N PHE A 154 -26.23 12.28 -7.47
CA PHE A 154 -26.23 11.98 -6.05
C PHE A 154 -25.01 11.11 -5.65
N ARG A 155 -24.47 11.40 -4.46
CA ARG A 155 -23.55 10.51 -3.75
C ARG A 155 -24.27 9.22 -3.30
N LEU A 156 -23.51 8.17 -3.02
CA LEU A 156 -23.97 6.85 -2.55
C LEU A 156 -24.70 6.04 -3.63
N TYR A 157 -25.84 5.42 -3.36
CA TYR A 157 -26.55 4.55 -4.29
C TYR A 157 -28.00 4.36 -3.80
N PRO A 158 -28.93 3.86 -4.64
CA PRO A 158 -30.28 3.54 -4.17
C PRO A 158 -30.28 2.47 -3.08
N ASP A 159 -31.10 2.64 -2.04
CA ASP A 159 -31.23 1.74 -0.88
C ASP A 159 -29.89 1.64 -0.11
N PHE A 160 -29.24 2.78 0.13
CA PHE A 160 -27.89 2.82 0.71
C PHE A 160 -27.80 2.37 2.16
N GLN A 161 -28.90 2.46 2.90
CA GLN A 161 -29.02 2.01 4.28
C GLN A 161 -28.95 0.48 4.37
N ASN A 162 -29.29 -0.21 3.27
CA ASN A 162 -29.16 -1.66 3.15
C ASN A 162 -27.77 -2.04 2.63
N SER A 163 -26.91 -2.55 3.52
CA SER A 163 -25.56 -3.01 3.15
C SER A 163 -25.55 -4.20 2.17
N LYS A 164 -26.71 -4.82 1.90
CA LYS A 164 -26.90 -5.89 0.92
C LYS A 164 -27.57 -5.41 -0.37
N SER A 165 -27.77 -4.10 -0.54
CA SER A 165 -28.29 -3.55 -1.80
C SER A 165 -27.41 -4.01 -2.98
N PRO A 166 -28.00 -4.42 -4.11
CA PRO A 166 -27.23 -4.76 -5.30
C PRO A 166 -26.41 -3.57 -5.81
N PHE A 167 -26.78 -2.35 -5.44
CA PHE A 167 -26.07 -1.14 -5.84
C PHE A 167 -24.89 -0.76 -4.93
N ALA A 168 -24.67 -1.49 -3.83
CA ALA A 168 -23.60 -1.19 -2.87
C ALA A 168 -22.21 -1.20 -3.51
N ILE A 169 -22.02 -1.97 -4.59
CA ILE A 169 -20.79 -2.00 -5.38
C ILE A 169 -20.48 -0.67 -6.08
N TYR A 170 -21.50 0.17 -6.33
CA TYR A 170 -21.37 1.48 -6.99
C TYR A 170 -21.16 2.65 -6.01
N LYS A 171 -20.85 2.36 -4.74
CA LYS A 171 -20.54 3.40 -3.73
C LYS A 171 -19.34 4.26 -4.12
N GLY A 172 -18.40 3.71 -4.89
CA GLY A 172 -17.14 4.35 -5.26
C GLY A 172 -17.33 5.57 -6.15
N ILE A 173 -16.92 6.74 -5.66
CA ILE A 173 -17.13 8.01 -6.37
C ILE A 173 -16.25 8.14 -7.60
N ARG A 174 -14.99 7.70 -7.52
CA ARG A 174 -14.06 7.67 -8.65
C ARG A 174 -14.61 6.85 -9.82
N GLN A 175 -15.27 5.74 -9.51
CA GLN A 175 -15.92 4.89 -10.51
C GLN A 175 -17.08 5.63 -11.21
N LYS A 176 -17.94 6.32 -10.46
CA LYS A 176 -19.02 7.13 -11.03
C LYS A 176 -18.49 8.28 -11.90
N ALA A 177 -17.40 8.92 -11.47
CA ALA A 177 -16.70 9.93 -12.27
C ALA A 177 -16.19 9.35 -13.59
N LYS A 178 -15.63 8.14 -13.56
CA LYS A 178 -15.21 7.44 -14.76
C LYS A 178 -16.37 7.09 -15.69
N ILE A 179 -17.49 6.59 -15.15
CA ILE A 179 -18.70 6.32 -15.95
C ILE A 179 -19.17 7.60 -16.65
N ALA A 180 -19.24 8.72 -15.92
CA ALA A 180 -19.61 10.02 -16.50
C ALA A 180 -18.66 10.42 -17.65
N LYS A 181 -17.35 10.31 -17.43
CA LYS A 181 -16.31 10.59 -18.43
C LYS A 181 -16.44 9.70 -19.66
N GLU A 182 -16.59 8.39 -19.48
CA GLU A 182 -16.74 7.41 -20.56
C GLU A 182 -18.05 7.58 -21.34
N SER A 183 -19.13 8.03 -20.68
CA SER A 183 -20.38 8.44 -21.32
C SER A 183 -20.27 9.76 -22.12
N GLY A 184 -19.13 10.44 -22.05
CA GLY A 184 -18.83 11.64 -22.84
C GLY A 184 -19.08 12.97 -22.12
N ALA A 185 -19.34 12.96 -20.81
CA ALA A 185 -19.41 14.19 -20.03
C ALA A 185 -18.09 14.97 -20.11
N SER A 186 -18.17 16.29 -19.96
CA SER A 186 -17.01 17.17 -19.89
C SER A 186 -16.51 17.38 -18.45
N GLY A 187 -17.38 17.20 -17.45
CA GLY A 187 -17.08 17.26 -16.02
C GLY A 187 -18.23 16.71 -15.17
N LEU A 188 -17.98 16.55 -13.86
CA LEU A 188 -18.94 15.98 -12.91
C LEU A 188 -19.10 16.86 -11.66
N ILE A 189 -20.35 17.04 -11.25
CA ILE A 189 -20.77 17.64 -9.99
C ILE A 189 -21.43 16.56 -9.13
N ILE A 190 -21.07 16.49 -7.86
CA ILE A 190 -21.61 15.54 -6.91
C ILE A 190 -22.34 16.28 -5.81
N VAL A 191 -23.54 15.81 -5.47
CA VAL A 191 -24.34 16.34 -4.38
C VAL A 191 -24.67 15.24 -3.38
N ASN A 192 -24.69 15.56 -2.09
CA ASN A 192 -25.12 14.59 -1.07
C ASN A 192 -26.62 14.27 -1.21
N GLY A 193 -27.01 13.06 -0.81
CA GLY A 193 -28.41 12.65 -0.71
C GLY A 193 -29.13 13.30 0.47
N TYR A 194 -30.36 12.86 0.75
CA TYR A 194 -31.20 13.35 1.86
C TYR A 194 -31.33 12.24 2.90
N GLU A 195 -30.47 12.26 3.93
CA GLU A 195 -30.59 11.52 5.20
C GLU A 195 -29.29 11.67 6.00
N ASP A 196 -29.29 11.25 7.27
CA ASP A 196 -28.09 11.19 8.12
C ASP A 196 -27.10 10.15 7.58
N ILE A 197 -26.30 10.56 6.59
CA ILE A 197 -25.14 9.79 6.13
C ILE A 197 -24.15 9.78 7.31
N PRO A 198 -23.70 8.62 7.83
CA PRO A 198 -22.80 8.55 8.99
C PRO A 198 -21.47 9.33 8.84
N PHE A 199 -21.18 9.80 7.62
CA PHE A 199 -19.96 10.50 7.19
C PHE A 199 -20.24 11.76 6.34
N ALA A 200 -21.45 12.32 6.40
CA ALA A 200 -21.78 13.63 5.80
C ALA A 200 -22.97 14.27 6.52
N LYS A 201 -22.87 14.38 7.85
CA LYS A 201 -23.79 15.20 8.62
C LYS A 201 -23.73 16.63 8.07
N ASP A 202 -24.86 17.31 8.05
CA ASP A 202 -24.95 18.72 7.66
C ASP A 202 -24.32 19.05 6.29
N ASP A 203 -24.41 18.11 5.33
CA ASP A 203 -23.92 18.29 3.96
C ASP A 203 -22.39 18.55 3.87
N GLU A 204 -21.62 17.98 4.79
CA GLU A 204 -20.15 18.04 4.79
C GLU A 204 -19.51 17.52 3.48
N PHE A 205 -18.36 18.11 3.14
CA PHE A 205 -17.55 17.68 2.02
C PHE A 205 -16.83 16.36 2.32
N ILE A 206 -16.59 15.57 1.28
CA ILE A 206 -15.69 14.43 1.34
C ILE A 206 -14.30 14.93 1.74
N ARG A 207 -13.66 14.22 2.68
CA ARG A 207 -12.30 14.53 3.12
C ARG A 207 -11.39 14.65 1.89
N PHE A 208 -10.68 15.77 1.81
CA PHE A 208 -9.70 16.01 0.75
C PHE A 208 -8.39 15.27 1.10
N ALA A 209 -8.35 13.98 0.82
CA ALA A 209 -7.22 13.09 1.08
C ALA A 209 -6.81 12.35 -0.20
N TYR A 210 -5.50 12.15 -0.37
CA TYR A 210 -4.98 11.44 -1.54
C TYR A 210 -5.38 9.97 -1.48
N ASP A 211 -6.08 9.48 -2.50
CA ASP A 211 -6.57 8.11 -2.58
C ASP A 211 -5.56 7.15 -3.24
N ARG A 212 -4.30 7.56 -3.35
CA ARG A 212 -3.18 6.76 -3.92
C ARG A 212 -3.37 6.32 -5.37
N ALA A 213 -4.31 6.93 -6.10
CA ALA A 213 -4.51 6.69 -7.52
C ALA A 213 -4.18 7.94 -8.34
N PRO A 214 -3.84 7.80 -9.63
CA PRO A 214 -3.62 8.94 -10.52
C PRO A 214 -4.82 9.89 -10.57
N LEU A 215 -4.57 11.16 -10.86
CA LEU A 215 -5.64 12.12 -11.12
C LEU A 215 -6.43 11.72 -12.38
N MET A 216 -7.71 12.06 -12.41
CA MET A 216 -8.54 11.94 -13.60
C MET A 216 -8.24 13.08 -14.59
N THR A 217 -7.09 13.02 -15.24
CA THR A 217 -6.61 14.04 -16.19
C THR A 217 -7.71 14.47 -17.16
N ASP A 218 -7.84 15.77 -17.37
CA ASP A 218 -8.83 16.43 -18.24
C ASP A 218 -10.31 16.22 -17.89
N PHE A 219 -10.62 15.76 -16.68
CA PHE A 219 -11.98 15.60 -16.20
C PHE A 219 -12.17 16.23 -14.81
N PRO A 220 -12.69 17.46 -14.74
CA PRO A 220 -12.94 18.14 -13.48
C PRO A 220 -14.13 17.50 -12.74
N VAL A 221 -13.92 17.23 -11.45
CA VAL A 221 -14.91 16.66 -10.54
C VAL A 221 -14.97 17.49 -9.27
N VAL A 222 -16.16 17.97 -8.92
CA VAL A 222 -16.42 18.74 -7.68
C VAL A 222 -17.57 18.13 -6.90
N GLN A 223 -17.54 18.28 -5.59
CA GLN A 223 -18.72 18.18 -4.74
C GLN A 223 -19.27 19.58 -4.48
N ILE A 224 -20.59 19.76 -4.55
CA ILE A 224 -21.27 21.03 -4.27
C ILE A 224 -22.21 20.86 -3.08
N LYS A 225 -22.39 21.92 -2.28
CA LYS A 225 -23.45 21.98 -1.27
C LYS A 225 -24.82 21.83 -1.93
N ARG A 226 -25.63 20.94 -1.36
CA ARG A 226 -26.96 20.54 -1.85
C ARG A 226 -27.91 21.72 -2.05
N LYS A 227 -27.82 22.75 -1.20
CA LYS A 227 -28.64 23.96 -1.27
C LYS A 227 -28.62 24.64 -2.66
N TYR A 228 -27.50 24.56 -3.37
CA TYR A 228 -27.36 25.19 -4.69
C TYR A 228 -28.05 24.41 -5.80
N ILE A 229 -27.93 23.08 -5.79
CA ILE A 229 -28.64 22.22 -6.75
C ILE A 229 -30.15 22.21 -6.46
N GLU A 230 -30.55 22.19 -5.19
CA GLU A 230 -31.96 22.31 -4.79
C GLU A 230 -32.60 23.59 -5.36
N LYS A 231 -31.91 24.74 -5.28
CA LYS A 231 -32.39 26.02 -5.87
C LYS A 231 -32.63 25.91 -7.38
N ILE A 232 -31.76 25.21 -8.11
CA ILE A 232 -31.93 24.96 -9.56
C ILE A 232 -33.18 24.12 -9.80
N PHE A 233 -33.37 23.04 -9.04
CA PHE A 233 -34.54 22.18 -9.19
C PHE A 233 -35.85 22.91 -8.89
N GLN A 234 -35.88 23.76 -7.85
CA GLN A 234 -37.03 24.60 -7.51
C GLN A 234 -37.42 25.56 -8.65
N ILE A 235 -36.44 26.20 -9.30
CA ILE A 235 -36.68 27.09 -10.46
C ILE A 235 -37.29 26.32 -11.64
N LYS A 236 -36.93 25.04 -11.79
CA LYS A 236 -37.49 24.15 -12.82
C LYS A 236 -38.83 23.52 -12.40
N GLY A 237 -39.41 23.91 -11.26
CA GLY A 237 -40.68 23.38 -10.76
C GLY A 237 -40.58 21.96 -10.18
N ASN A 238 -39.38 21.54 -9.79
CA ASN A 238 -39.09 20.22 -9.19
C ASN A 238 -38.55 20.36 -7.77
N SER A 239 -38.42 19.24 -7.06
CA SER A 239 -37.74 19.15 -5.77
C SER A 239 -36.66 18.08 -5.86
N LEU A 240 -35.42 18.44 -5.48
CA LEU A 240 -34.30 17.51 -5.52
C LEU A 240 -34.47 16.42 -4.45
N GLU A 241 -35.04 16.75 -3.29
CA GLU A 241 -35.43 15.80 -2.23
C GLU A 241 -36.45 14.76 -2.71
N ASN A 242 -37.54 15.21 -3.33
CA ASN A 242 -38.56 14.29 -3.86
C ASN A 242 -37.98 13.36 -4.92
N LEU A 243 -37.09 13.89 -5.78
CA LEU A 243 -36.41 13.08 -6.79
C LEU A 243 -35.46 12.05 -6.16
N PHE A 244 -34.69 12.43 -5.14
CA PHE A 244 -33.85 11.51 -4.38
C PHE A 244 -34.69 10.36 -3.79
N ASN A 245 -35.73 10.69 -3.03
CA ASN A 245 -36.60 9.70 -2.38
C ASN A 245 -37.28 8.78 -3.39
N MET A 246 -37.71 9.32 -4.53
CA MET A 246 -38.32 8.53 -5.60
C MET A 246 -37.33 7.51 -6.17
N ILE A 247 -36.11 7.92 -6.51
CA ILE A 247 -35.09 7.01 -7.07
C ILE A 247 -34.67 5.96 -6.02
N ASP A 248 -34.50 6.38 -4.77
CA ASP A 248 -34.09 5.49 -3.66
C ASP A 248 -35.11 4.38 -3.41
N VAL A 249 -36.40 4.71 -3.38
CA VAL A 249 -37.49 3.75 -3.17
C VAL A 249 -37.77 2.90 -4.40
N SER A 250 -37.89 3.53 -5.57
CA SER A 250 -38.27 2.81 -6.80
C SER A 250 -37.14 1.94 -7.33
N LYS A 251 -35.87 2.31 -7.06
CA LYS A 251 -34.68 1.70 -7.64
C LYS A 251 -34.70 1.75 -9.17
N GLU A 252 -35.33 2.79 -9.71
CA GLU A 252 -35.42 3.06 -11.15
C GLU A 252 -34.68 4.36 -11.50
N PRO A 253 -33.96 4.41 -12.64
CA PRO A 253 -33.30 5.63 -13.11
C PRO A 253 -34.30 6.76 -13.37
N SER A 254 -33.91 8.00 -13.07
CA SER A 254 -34.71 9.19 -13.38
C SER A 254 -33.83 10.36 -13.85
N PRO A 255 -33.23 10.26 -15.04
CA PRO A 255 -32.40 11.33 -15.58
C PRO A 255 -33.23 12.53 -16.05
N LEU A 256 -32.65 13.71 -15.96
CA LEU A 256 -33.34 14.97 -16.29
C LEU A 256 -32.40 15.96 -16.98
N ALA A 257 -32.82 16.47 -18.14
CA ALA A 257 -32.17 17.62 -18.77
C ALA A 257 -32.54 18.91 -18.01
N LEU A 258 -31.55 19.75 -17.70
CA LEU A 258 -31.75 21.02 -17.01
C LEU A 258 -31.61 22.18 -18.00
N ASP A 259 -32.56 22.29 -18.94
CA ASP A 259 -32.49 23.30 -20.01
C ASP A 259 -32.34 24.74 -19.47
N GLY A 260 -31.52 25.55 -20.13
CA GLY A 260 -31.27 26.93 -19.70
C GLY A 260 -30.34 27.06 -18.48
N ILE A 261 -29.76 25.94 -18.02
CA ILE A 261 -28.73 25.90 -16.98
C ILE A 261 -27.38 25.56 -17.61
N THR A 262 -26.41 26.45 -17.46
CA THR A 262 -25.03 26.26 -17.93
C THR A 262 -24.09 26.40 -16.74
N VAL A 263 -23.01 25.63 -16.72
CA VAL A 263 -21.97 25.70 -15.68
C VAL A 263 -20.66 26.13 -16.32
N SER A 264 -19.96 27.08 -15.69
CA SER A 264 -18.53 27.30 -15.88
C SER A 264 -17.79 26.73 -14.68
N MET A 265 -16.83 25.86 -14.90
CA MET A 265 -16.10 25.16 -13.84
C MET A 265 -14.62 25.12 -14.16
N SER A 266 -13.79 25.44 -13.17
CA SER A 266 -12.35 25.24 -13.19
C SER A 266 -11.93 24.53 -11.90
N THR A 267 -11.13 23.48 -12.04
CA THR A 267 -10.49 22.81 -10.91
C THR A 267 -8.97 22.85 -11.08
N GLY A 268 -8.26 22.93 -9.96
CA GLY A 268 -6.81 22.84 -9.87
C GLY A 268 -6.46 21.90 -8.73
N VAL A 269 -6.07 20.67 -9.06
CA VAL A 269 -5.61 19.66 -8.11
C VAL A 269 -4.25 19.16 -8.56
N LYS A 270 -3.31 19.08 -7.62
CA LYS A 270 -1.95 18.63 -7.89
C LYS A 270 -1.54 17.57 -6.89
N ILE A 271 -0.96 16.49 -7.39
CA ILE A 271 -0.23 15.51 -6.58
C ILE A 271 1.08 16.15 -6.14
N GLU A 272 1.36 16.08 -4.84
CA GLU A 272 2.65 16.45 -4.28
C GLU A 272 3.56 15.22 -4.19
N GLN A 273 4.85 15.45 -4.42
CA GLN A 273 5.87 14.43 -4.24
C GLN A 273 6.42 14.53 -2.82
N GLY A 274 6.56 13.38 -2.18
CA GLY A 274 7.35 13.19 -0.98
C GLY A 274 8.60 12.35 -1.30
N GLU A 275 9.47 12.25 -0.31
CA GLU A 275 10.67 11.43 -0.37
C GLU A 275 10.59 10.33 0.71
N CYS A 276 10.78 9.08 0.29
CA CYS A 276 11.01 7.94 1.17
C CYS A 276 12.50 7.64 1.22
N ILE A 277 12.94 6.96 2.29
CA ILE A 277 14.34 6.56 2.47
C ILE A 277 14.38 5.13 3.01
N ASN A 278 14.93 4.18 2.26
CA ASN A 278 15.35 2.91 2.87
C ASN A 278 16.69 3.11 3.57
N VAL A 279 16.92 2.42 4.69
CA VAL A 279 18.20 2.43 5.41
C VAL A 279 18.81 1.04 5.35
N GLY A 280 20.05 0.89 4.90
CA GLY A 280 20.65 -0.42 4.72
C GLY A 280 22.15 -0.47 4.89
N ALA A 281 22.63 -1.61 5.39
CA ALA A 281 24.03 -1.89 5.64
C ALA A 281 24.43 -3.31 5.19
N ILE A 282 25.71 -3.51 4.90
CA ILE A 282 26.30 -4.77 4.44
C ILE A 282 27.30 -5.30 5.47
N LEU A 283 27.19 -6.59 5.77
CA LEU A 283 28.24 -7.40 6.37
C LEU A 283 28.86 -8.27 5.27
N GLU A 284 30.12 -8.01 4.90
CA GLU A 284 30.84 -8.85 3.94
C GLU A 284 31.16 -10.23 4.56
N GLY A 285 30.86 -11.29 3.81
CA GLY A 285 31.14 -12.66 4.21
C GLY A 285 32.64 -13.00 4.24
N SER A 286 33.02 -13.91 5.13
CA SER A 286 34.41 -14.33 5.35
C SER A 286 34.95 -15.32 4.32
N ASP A 287 34.07 -15.98 3.55
CA ASP A 287 34.48 -16.98 2.56
C ASP A 287 34.77 -16.36 1.18
N PRO A 288 35.88 -16.72 0.50
CA PRO A 288 36.26 -16.10 -0.78
C PRO A 288 35.23 -16.21 -1.92
N VAL A 289 34.37 -17.23 -1.88
CA VAL A 289 33.35 -17.49 -2.90
C VAL A 289 31.99 -17.04 -2.41
N LEU A 290 31.58 -17.50 -1.23
CA LEU A 290 30.22 -17.31 -0.70
C LEU A 290 29.93 -15.86 -0.34
N LYS A 291 30.95 -15.02 -0.10
CA LYS A 291 30.74 -13.58 0.12
C LYS A 291 30.07 -12.84 -1.04
N ASN A 292 29.99 -13.45 -2.22
CA ASN A 292 29.27 -12.90 -3.37
C ASN A 292 27.80 -13.33 -3.41
N GLU A 293 27.33 -14.11 -2.43
CA GLU A 293 25.92 -14.43 -2.21
C GLU A 293 25.42 -13.71 -0.95
N TYR A 294 24.17 -13.25 -0.98
CA TYR A 294 23.61 -12.38 0.05
C TYR A 294 22.38 -12.99 0.70
N ILE A 295 22.31 -12.93 2.03
CA ILE A 295 21.04 -13.05 2.77
C ILE A 295 20.55 -11.64 3.08
N VAL A 296 19.35 -11.30 2.63
CA VAL A 296 18.70 -10.03 2.99
C VAL A 296 17.88 -10.26 4.25
N VAL A 297 18.07 -9.43 5.26
CA VAL A 297 17.29 -9.40 6.50
C VAL A 297 16.62 -8.05 6.58
N GLY A 298 15.29 -8.00 6.67
CA GLY A 298 14.59 -6.73 6.64
C GLY A 298 13.27 -6.69 7.40
N ALA A 299 12.81 -5.46 7.58
CA ALA A 299 11.55 -5.05 8.19
C ALA A 299 11.25 -3.62 7.72
N HIS A 300 10.00 -3.17 7.76
CA HIS A 300 9.72 -1.75 7.59
C HIS A 300 9.83 -1.00 8.92
N TYR A 301 10.13 0.30 8.83
CA TYR A 301 10.30 1.16 10.00
C TYR A 301 9.34 2.37 10.00
N ASP A 302 8.55 2.56 8.94
CA ASP A 302 7.43 3.50 8.94
C ASP A 302 6.22 2.94 9.71
N HIS A 303 5.35 3.85 10.16
CA HIS A 303 4.00 3.52 10.62
C HIS A 303 3.03 4.68 10.28
N LEU A 304 1.82 4.66 10.86
CA LEU A 304 0.69 5.51 10.47
C LEU A 304 0.74 6.97 10.94
N GLY A 305 1.78 7.42 11.65
CA GLY A 305 1.88 8.80 12.07
C GLY A 305 0.78 9.25 13.04
N MET A 306 -0.01 10.23 12.63
CA MET A 306 -1.20 10.71 13.36
C MET A 306 -2.48 9.90 13.05
N GLY A 307 -2.32 8.74 12.41
CA GLY A 307 -3.41 7.91 11.89
C GLY A 307 -3.89 8.38 10.52
N GLY A 308 -5.14 8.06 10.18
CA GLY A 308 -5.71 8.39 8.88
C GLY A 308 -6.73 7.35 8.44
N GLU A 309 -6.84 7.14 7.13
CA GLU A 309 -7.77 6.15 6.56
C GLU A 309 -7.44 4.70 6.94
N ASN A 310 -6.16 4.44 7.22
CA ASN A 310 -5.67 3.13 7.67
C ASN A 310 -5.79 2.93 9.18
N SER A 311 -6.17 3.96 9.95
CA SER A 311 -6.37 3.83 11.40
C SER A 311 -7.62 3.00 11.70
N LEU A 312 -7.49 2.05 12.62
CA LEU A 312 -8.61 1.30 13.19
C LEU A 312 -9.14 1.93 14.48
N ASN A 313 -8.72 3.16 14.79
CA ASN A 313 -9.25 3.91 15.91
C ASN A 313 -10.69 4.39 15.62
N SER A 314 -11.60 4.18 16.58
CA SER A 314 -13.00 4.63 16.45
C SER A 314 -13.17 6.11 16.79
N GLU A 315 -12.21 6.70 17.51
CA GLU A 315 -12.23 8.12 17.84
C GLU A 315 -11.85 8.97 16.62
N LYS A 316 -12.56 10.08 16.42
CA LYS A 316 -12.37 10.97 15.27
C LYS A 316 -11.23 11.98 15.46
N THR A 317 -10.59 12.00 16.62
CA THR A 317 -9.47 12.89 16.91
C THR A 317 -8.17 12.26 16.42
N ALA A 318 -7.36 13.05 15.73
CA ALA A 318 -6.02 12.62 15.32
C ALA A 318 -5.18 12.32 16.57
N GLN A 319 -4.56 11.15 16.60
CA GLN A 319 -3.76 10.65 17.72
C GLN A 319 -2.50 10.00 17.16
N ILE A 320 -1.40 10.07 17.90
CA ILE A 320 -0.15 9.41 17.51
C ILE A 320 -0.38 7.91 17.49
N HIS A 321 0.00 7.26 16.39
CA HIS A 321 0.07 5.81 16.24
C HIS A 321 1.54 5.44 16.36
N ASN A 322 1.97 5.05 17.56
CA ASN A 322 3.39 4.82 17.83
C ASN A 322 3.94 3.59 17.10
N GLY A 323 3.12 2.56 16.86
CA GLY A 323 3.53 1.42 16.04
C GLY A 323 4.65 0.63 16.69
N ALA A 324 4.44 0.24 17.95
CA ALA A 324 5.43 -0.48 18.73
C ALA A 324 5.61 -1.92 18.23
N ASP A 325 4.51 -2.64 18.03
CA ASP A 325 4.59 -3.94 17.37
C ASP A 325 4.67 -3.77 15.86
N ASP A 326 3.90 -2.84 15.29
CA ASP A 326 3.82 -2.53 13.85
C ASP A 326 4.47 -1.18 13.52
N ASN A 327 5.75 -1.09 13.16
CA ASN A 327 6.70 -2.19 13.10
C ASN A 327 8.07 -1.84 13.71
N ALA A 328 8.05 -1.18 14.87
CA ALA A 328 9.27 -0.99 15.65
C ALA A 328 9.87 -2.33 16.11
N SER A 329 9.04 -3.35 16.38
CA SER A 329 9.51 -4.70 16.73
C SER A 329 10.32 -5.38 15.62
N GLY A 330 9.81 -5.42 14.39
CA GLY A 330 10.54 -6.00 13.25
C GLY A 330 11.82 -5.23 12.93
N THR A 331 11.78 -3.89 12.98
CA THR A 331 12.97 -3.04 12.82
C THR A 331 14.01 -3.34 13.89
N THR A 332 13.59 -3.51 15.14
CA THR A 332 14.47 -3.91 16.25
C THR A 332 15.09 -5.28 16.01
N GLY A 333 14.31 -6.24 15.49
CA GLY A 333 14.83 -7.53 15.05
C GLY A 333 15.95 -7.43 14.01
N VAL A 334 15.85 -6.48 13.06
CA VAL A 334 16.94 -6.22 12.09
C VAL A 334 18.18 -5.69 12.80
N LEU A 335 18.05 -4.77 13.76
CA LEU A 335 19.16 -4.19 14.52
C LEU A 335 19.88 -5.25 15.38
N GLU A 336 19.13 -6.03 16.15
CA GLU A 336 19.68 -7.09 17.02
C GLU A 336 20.41 -8.17 16.22
N LEU A 337 19.83 -8.61 15.10
CA LEU A 337 20.49 -9.59 14.22
C LEU A 337 21.73 -8.98 13.56
N ALA A 338 21.68 -7.71 13.15
CA ALA A 338 22.82 -7.01 12.58
C ALA A 338 23.99 -6.94 13.56
N GLU A 339 23.73 -6.53 14.81
CA GLU A 339 24.75 -6.50 15.85
C GLU A 339 25.31 -7.91 16.13
N LYS A 340 24.43 -8.91 16.28
CA LYS A 340 24.84 -10.28 16.57
C LYS A 340 25.75 -10.85 15.50
N PHE A 341 25.38 -10.73 14.22
CA PHE A 341 26.17 -11.24 13.12
C PHE A 341 27.47 -10.45 12.91
N ALA A 342 27.47 -9.13 13.13
CA ALA A 342 28.67 -8.31 13.07
C ALA A 342 29.72 -8.75 14.11
N ALA A 343 29.28 -9.06 15.34
CA ALA A 343 30.15 -9.54 16.42
C ALA A 343 30.80 -10.92 16.11
N MET A 344 30.22 -11.70 15.20
CA MET A 344 30.73 -13.01 14.77
C MET A 344 31.16 -13.05 13.31
N ARG A 345 31.52 -11.90 12.71
CA ARG A 345 31.86 -11.73 11.29
C ARG A 345 32.75 -12.81 10.69
N ASP A 346 33.73 -13.32 11.44
CA ASP A 346 34.66 -14.35 10.95
C ASP A 346 33.96 -15.70 10.66
N LYS A 347 32.80 -15.95 11.30
CA LYS A 347 31.98 -17.17 11.11
C LYS A 347 30.91 -17.02 10.02
N VAL A 348 30.64 -15.80 9.56
CA VAL A 348 29.60 -15.50 8.58
C VAL A 348 30.20 -15.65 7.18
N LYS A 349 29.97 -16.78 6.49
CA LYS A 349 30.63 -17.05 5.20
C LYS A 349 29.99 -16.32 4.02
N ARG A 350 28.65 -16.30 3.94
CA ARG A 350 27.89 -15.48 2.96
C ARG A 350 27.75 -14.05 3.44
N SER A 351 27.69 -13.10 2.51
CA SER A 351 27.41 -11.72 2.87
C SER A 351 25.96 -11.54 3.33
N MET A 352 25.70 -10.48 4.08
CA MET A 352 24.37 -10.13 4.55
C MET A 352 24.06 -8.67 4.22
N ILE A 353 22.80 -8.41 3.87
CA ILE A 353 22.26 -7.06 3.74
C ILE A 353 21.19 -6.90 4.81
N PHE A 354 21.38 -5.97 5.74
CA PHE A 354 20.38 -5.57 6.71
C PHE A 354 19.69 -4.32 6.17
N VAL A 355 18.36 -4.29 6.14
CA VAL A 355 17.63 -3.17 5.55
C VAL A 355 16.32 -2.89 6.28
N ALA A 356 16.13 -1.61 6.63
CA ALA A 356 14.87 -1.07 7.11
C ALA A 356 14.15 -0.36 5.94
N PHE A 357 12.96 -0.84 5.57
CA PHE A 357 12.17 -0.31 4.46
C PHE A 357 11.25 0.84 4.91
N SER A 358 11.07 1.84 4.06
CA SER A 358 10.10 2.93 4.29
C SER A 358 8.95 2.84 3.29
N GLY A 359 7.73 3.16 3.73
CA GLY A 359 6.54 3.21 2.89
C GLY A 359 5.85 1.87 2.72
N GLU A 360 5.99 0.96 3.67
CA GLU A 360 5.24 -0.30 3.70
C GLU A 360 3.74 -0.02 3.84
N GLU A 361 3.37 0.89 4.74
CA GLU A 361 1.99 1.31 5.05
C GLU A 361 1.27 1.94 3.86
N LEU A 362 2.07 2.39 2.89
CA LEU A 362 1.64 2.96 1.63
C LEU A 362 1.51 1.93 0.50
N GLY A 363 1.86 0.67 0.76
CA GLY A 363 1.83 -0.46 -0.15
C GLY A 363 3.23 -0.93 -0.57
N LEU A 364 4.09 -1.30 0.37
CA LEU A 364 5.42 -1.90 0.10
C LEU A 364 6.37 -1.02 -0.74
N LEU A 365 6.26 0.32 -0.66
CA LEU A 365 7.01 1.22 -1.55
C LEU A 365 8.52 1.01 -1.44
N GLY A 366 9.04 0.88 -0.21
CA GLY A 366 10.46 0.72 0.09
C GLY A 366 11.05 -0.57 -0.43
N SER A 367 10.44 -1.72 -0.09
CA SER A 367 10.93 -3.02 -0.55
C SER A 367 10.75 -3.21 -2.05
N ALA A 368 9.67 -2.69 -2.65
CA ALA A 368 9.50 -2.69 -4.10
C ALA A 368 10.59 -1.85 -4.79
N PHE A 369 10.90 -0.67 -4.26
CA PHE A 369 11.99 0.16 -4.78
C PHE A 369 13.34 -0.55 -4.64
N PHE A 370 13.64 -1.16 -3.49
CA PHE A 370 14.85 -1.93 -3.26
C PHE A 370 14.97 -3.10 -4.25
N ALA A 371 13.92 -3.90 -4.42
CA ALA A 371 13.93 -5.05 -5.31
C ALA A 371 14.08 -4.67 -6.79
N ASN A 372 13.62 -3.47 -7.18
CA ASN A 372 13.79 -2.92 -8.52
C ASN A 372 15.15 -2.22 -8.73
N ASN A 373 15.78 -1.73 -7.66
CA ASN A 373 17.03 -0.95 -7.68
C ASN A 373 18.05 -1.54 -6.70
N SER A 374 18.20 -2.87 -6.73
CA SER A 374 18.99 -3.59 -5.73
C SER A 374 20.47 -3.18 -5.81
N PRO A 375 21.17 -3.01 -4.67
CA PRO A 375 22.60 -2.69 -4.65
C PRO A 375 23.48 -3.85 -5.13
N VAL A 376 22.91 -5.05 -5.29
CA VAL A 376 23.56 -6.26 -5.78
C VAL A 376 22.71 -6.89 -6.89
N THR A 377 23.25 -7.85 -7.64
CA THR A 377 22.43 -8.57 -8.63
C THR A 377 21.38 -9.44 -7.92
N LEU A 378 20.15 -9.46 -8.42
CA LEU A 378 19.06 -10.20 -7.75
C LEU A 378 19.37 -11.71 -7.66
N GLU A 379 20.08 -12.28 -8.63
CA GLU A 379 20.50 -13.68 -8.64
C GLU A 379 21.51 -14.03 -7.52
N SER A 380 22.20 -13.01 -7.00
CA SER A 380 23.12 -13.16 -5.86
C SER A 380 22.40 -13.20 -4.52
N ILE A 381 21.15 -12.74 -4.44
CA ILE A 381 20.34 -12.83 -3.23
C ILE A 381 19.86 -14.27 -3.07
N ALA A 382 20.41 -14.95 -2.06
CA ALA A 382 20.14 -16.35 -1.76
C ALA A 382 18.80 -16.55 -1.05
N ALA A 383 18.39 -15.62 -0.20
CA ALA A 383 17.08 -15.57 0.43
C ALA A 383 16.80 -14.18 0.99
N MET A 384 15.52 -13.87 1.22
CA MET A 384 15.10 -12.73 2.02
C MET A 384 14.33 -13.20 3.26
N ILE A 385 14.73 -12.69 4.42
CA ILE A 385 14.13 -12.98 5.71
C ILE A 385 13.49 -11.69 6.23
N ASN A 386 12.16 -11.69 6.34
CA ASN A 386 11.37 -10.54 6.78
C ASN A 386 10.86 -10.72 8.20
N MET A 387 10.79 -9.64 8.94
CA MET A 387 10.15 -9.57 10.26
C MET A 387 9.16 -8.41 10.30
N ASP A 388 8.00 -8.70 10.85
CA ASP A 388 6.92 -7.74 11.02
C ASP A 388 6.10 -8.18 12.23
N MET A 389 5.78 -7.26 13.14
CA MET A 389 4.95 -7.53 14.30
C MET A 389 5.39 -8.80 15.07
N ILE A 390 6.62 -8.77 15.58
CA ILE A 390 7.27 -9.87 16.31
C ILE A 390 7.35 -9.63 17.82
N GLY A 391 6.87 -8.49 18.31
CA GLY A 391 6.94 -8.07 19.71
C GLY A 391 5.80 -8.56 20.60
N ARG A 392 4.76 -9.20 20.04
CA ARG A 392 3.52 -9.56 20.75
C ARG A 392 3.31 -11.05 20.98
N MET A 393 4.40 -11.82 21.04
CA MET A 393 4.38 -13.25 21.36
C MET A 393 3.55 -13.54 22.62
N ASP A 394 2.53 -14.39 22.48
CA ASP A 394 1.60 -14.73 23.55
C ASP A 394 1.97 -16.03 24.28
N SER A 395 1.19 -16.42 25.28
CA SER A 395 1.41 -17.65 26.06
C SER A 395 1.21 -18.94 25.25
N SER A 396 0.54 -18.89 24.09
CA SER A 396 0.38 -20.04 23.20
C SER A 396 1.66 -20.35 22.40
N LYS A 397 2.63 -19.41 22.42
CA LYS A 397 3.87 -19.48 21.65
C LYS A 397 3.64 -19.69 20.16
N THR A 398 2.56 -19.13 19.62
CA THR A 398 2.23 -19.23 18.20
C THR A 398 3.09 -18.28 17.39
N LEU A 399 3.79 -18.81 16.39
CA LEU A 399 4.59 -18.04 15.45
C LEU A 399 4.17 -18.39 14.02
N ILE A 400 3.73 -17.40 13.26
CA ILE A 400 3.32 -17.56 11.88
C ILE A 400 4.55 -17.33 11.00
N VAL A 401 4.78 -18.26 10.07
CA VAL A 401 5.87 -18.16 9.10
C VAL A 401 5.29 -18.27 7.69
N TYR A 402 5.36 -17.18 6.93
CA TYR A 402 5.00 -17.14 5.51
C TYR A 402 6.18 -17.52 4.62
N GLY A 403 5.89 -17.85 3.36
CA GLY A 403 6.90 -18.20 2.37
C GLY A 403 7.49 -19.60 2.51
N THR A 404 6.98 -20.45 3.40
CA THR A 404 7.59 -21.78 3.68
C THR A 404 7.58 -22.73 2.49
N GLY A 405 6.77 -22.46 1.47
CA GLY A 405 6.73 -23.21 0.21
C GLY A 405 7.73 -22.72 -0.84
N THR A 406 8.42 -21.61 -0.61
CA THR A 406 9.27 -20.93 -1.61
C THR A 406 10.67 -21.55 -1.76
N SER A 407 11.00 -22.55 -0.95
CA SER A 407 12.19 -23.40 -1.10
C SER A 407 11.86 -24.80 -0.58
N THR A 408 12.47 -25.83 -1.17
CA THR A 408 12.34 -27.21 -0.66
C THR A 408 12.99 -27.39 0.73
N LYS A 409 13.85 -26.46 1.16
CA LYS A 409 14.61 -26.55 2.42
C LYS A 409 13.89 -25.99 3.64
N TRP A 410 12.88 -25.14 3.45
CA TRP A 410 12.27 -24.34 4.54
C TRP A 410 11.61 -25.16 5.63
N ASN A 411 10.76 -26.12 5.28
CA ASN A 411 10.03 -26.89 6.29
C ASN A 411 10.97 -27.70 7.19
N GLU A 412 12.01 -28.32 6.62
CA GLU A 412 13.02 -29.06 7.39
C GLU A 412 13.84 -28.10 8.25
N LEU A 413 14.34 -27.01 7.67
CA LEU A 413 15.16 -26.01 8.36
C LEU A 413 14.42 -25.41 9.57
N LEU A 414 13.16 -25.03 9.40
CA LEU A 414 12.31 -24.46 10.46
C LEU A 414 12.00 -25.50 11.53
N SER A 415 11.58 -26.71 11.14
CA SER A 415 11.19 -27.76 12.10
C SER A 415 12.37 -28.23 12.94
N LYS A 416 13.54 -28.38 12.32
CA LYS A 416 14.79 -28.81 12.97
C LYS A 416 15.25 -27.81 14.04
N ASN A 417 15.09 -26.51 13.77
CA ASN A 417 15.59 -25.44 14.64
C ASN A 417 14.52 -24.85 15.56
N ASN A 418 13.28 -25.35 15.52
CA ASN A 418 12.19 -24.82 16.32
C ASN A 418 12.47 -25.04 17.83
N PRO A 419 12.63 -23.96 18.64
CA PRO A 419 12.89 -24.09 20.07
C PRO A 419 11.66 -24.50 20.90
N GLY A 420 10.48 -24.67 20.27
CA GLY A 420 9.24 -25.06 20.92
C GLY A 420 8.04 -24.17 20.59
N PHE A 421 8.11 -23.34 19.55
CA PHE A 421 6.99 -22.57 19.05
C PHE A 421 5.93 -23.48 18.41
N THR A 422 4.67 -23.05 18.52
CA THR A 422 3.57 -23.56 17.71
C THR A 422 3.63 -22.88 16.34
N LEU A 423 4.37 -23.48 15.40
CA LEU A 423 4.58 -22.90 14.07
C LEU A 423 3.33 -23.04 13.18
N THR A 424 2.80 -21.90 12.73
CA THR A 424 1.81 -21.85 11.65
C THR A 424 2.52 -21.56 10.34
N MET A 425 2.76 -22.61 9.54
CA MET A 425 3.49 -22.51 8.28
C MET A 425 2.54 -22.20 7.12
N ASN A 426 2.68 -21.01 6.53
CA ASN A 426 2.01 -20.63 5.29
C ASN A 426 2.98 -20.74 4.12
N ALA A 427 2.61 -21.59 3.15
CA ALA A 427 3.44 -21.85 1.99
C ALA A 427 3.53 -20.66 1.03
N ASP A 428 2.52 -19.78 0.98
CA ASP A 428 2.44 -18.68 0.02
C ASP A 428 3.61 -17.70 0.22
N GLY A 429 4.29 -17.35 -0.88
CA GLY A 429 5.37 -16.38 -0.90
C GLY A 429 4.89 -14.93 -0.99
N PHE A 430 3.61 -14.72 -1.31
CA PHE A 430 2.96 -13.42 -1.20
C PHE A 430 2.21 -13.28 0.14
N GLY A 431 2.37 -12.13 0.77
CA GLY A 431 1.70 -11.72 2.00
C GLY A 431 1.60 -10.19 2.10
N GLY A 432 1.09 -9.70 3.20
CA GLY A 432 0.92 -8.25 3.44
C GLY A 432 2.13 -7.59 4.06
N SER A 433 3.35 -7.91 3.62
CA SER A 433 4.59 -7.29 4.12
C SER A 433 5.72 -7.40 3.07
N ASP A 434 6.88 -6.84 3.35
CA ASP A 434 7.95 -6.55 2.38
C ASP A 434 8.55 -7.75 1.63
N HIS A 435 8.50 -8.95 2.22
CA HIS A 435 8.94 -10.20 1.56
C HIS A 435 8.28 -10.42 0.19
N SER A 436 7.04 -9.95 0.01
CA SER A 436 6.30 -10.04 -1.25
C SER A 436 7.06 -9.42 -2.44
N SER A 437 7.76 -8.32 -2.20
CA SER A 437 8.57 -7.63 -3.23
C SER A 437 9.74 -8.49 -3.72
N PHE A 438 10.29 -9.35 -2.86
CA PHE A 438 11.39 -10.26 -3.18
C PHE A 438 10.88 -11.54 -3.84
N TYR A 439 9.76 -12.09 -3.36
CA TYR A 439 9.14 -13.24 -3.99
C TYR A 439 8.68 -12.93 -5.42
N ALA A 440 8.19 -11.70 -5.68
CA ALA A 440 7.94 -11.19 -7.02
C ALA A 440 9.16 -11.25 -7.96
N LYS A 441 10.38 -11.21 -7.40
CA LYS A 441 11.67 -11.35 -8.10
C LYS A 441 12.22 -12.77 -8.10
N LYS A 442 11.42 -13.77 -7.74
CA LYS A 442 11.80 -15.19 -7.66
C LYS A 442 12.93 -15.48 -6.67
N ILE A 443 12.95 -14.73 -5.56
CA ILE A 443 13.84 -14.97 -4.44
C ILE A 443 13.06 -15.78 -3.39
N PRO A 444 13.64 -16.86 -2.81
CA PRO A 444 12.98 -17.60 -1.75
C PRO A 444 12.91 -16.74 -0.49
N VAL A 445 11.76 -16.75 0.18
CA VAL A 445 11.47 -15.85 1.30
C VAL A 445 10.97 -16.60 2.52
N LEU A 446 11.25 -16.04 3.69
CA LEU A 446 10.57 -16.37 4.94
C LEU A 446 10.13 -15.07 5.61
N PHE A 447 8.92 -15.05 6.13
CA PHE A 447 8.39 -13.90 6.86
C PHE A 447 7.83 -14.36 8.21
N PHE A 448 8.39 -13.84 9.30
CA PHE A 448 8.03 -14.16 10.68
C PHE A 448 7.10 -13.11 11.28
N PHE A 449 6.00 -13.57 11.88
CA PHE A 449 4.89 -12.73 12.37
C PHE A 449 4.17 -13.37 13.56
N THR A 450 3.79 -12.58 14.57
CA THR A 450 3.05 -13.10 15.75
C THR A 450 1.53 -13.04 15.63
N GLY A 451 1.00 -12.41 14.57
CA GLY A 451 -0.44 -12.30 14.34
C GLY A 451 -0.99 -10.91 14.69
N ILE A 452 -2.22 -10.64 14.22
CA ILE A 452 -2.91 -9.37 14.50
C ILE A 452 -3.45 -9.40 15.93
N HIS A 453 -3.33 -8.28 16.64
CA HIS A 453 -3.90 -8.08 17.98
C HIS A 453 -4.87 -6.88 18.02
N THR A 454 -5.50 -6.67 19.17
CA THR A 454 -6.57 -5.66 19.35
C THR A 454 -6.10 -4.21 19.17
N ASP A 455 -4.80 -3.97 19.26
CA ASP A 455 -4.17 -2.64 19.18
C ASP A 455 -3.61 -2.32 17.79
N TYR A 456 -3.64 -3.29 16.87
CA TYR A 456 -3.17 -3.12 15.49
C TYR A 456 -3.80 -1.89 14.83
N HIS A 457 -2.95 -1.06 14.20
CA HIS A 457 -3.33 0.21 13.55
C HIS A 457 -4.10 1.17 14.47
N LYS A 458 -3.80 1.19 15.77
CA LYS A 458 -4.41 2.11 16.75
C LYS A 458 -3.33 2.85 17.54
N PRO A 459 -3.69 3.99 18.15
CA PRO A 459 -2.82 4.71 19.08
C PRO A 459 -2.34 3.86 20.26
N THR A 460 -3.04 2.76 20.56
CA THR A 460 -2.71 1.86 21.68
C THR A 460 -1.64 0.81 21.34
N ASP A 461 -1.15 0.76 20.09
CA ASP A 461 0.05 -0.03 19.75
C ASP A 461 1.31 0.70 20.23
N ASP A 462 1.63 0.50 21.51
CA ASP A 462 2.63 1.25 22.25
C ASP A 462 3.61 0.34 23.01
N TYR A 463 4.80 0.85 23.31
CA TYR A 463 5.95 0.06 23.76
C TYR A 463 5.73 -0.64 25.12
N ASP A 464 4.77 -0.18 25.94
CA ASP A 464 4.41 -0.85 27.19
C ASP A 464 3.68 -2.20 26.99
N LYS A 465 3.22 -2.46 25.76
CA LYS A 465 2.52 -3.70 25.37
C LYS A 465 3.45 -4.79 24.85
N ILE A 466 4.71 -4.47 24.60
CA ILE A 466 5.66 -5.41 24.00
C ILE A 466 6.08 -6.48 25.01
N ASN A 467 6.24 -7.70 24.52
CA ASN A 467 6.83 -8.83 25.22
C ASN A 467 8.28 -9.04 24.75
N PRO A 468 9.26 -8.33 25.31
CA PRO A 468 10.64 -8.38 24.81
C PRO A 468 11.32 -9.73 25.03
N ASP A 469 10.91 -10.50 26.05
CA ASP A 469 11.41 -11.87 26.25
C ASP A 469 10.90 -12.81 25.16
N GLY A 470 9.64 -12.65 24.75
CA GLY A 470 9.06 -13.41 23.64
C GLY A 470 9.71 -13.07 22.30
N GLU A 471 9.93 -11.78 22.03
CA GLU A 471 10.64 -11.32 20.84
C GLU A 471 12.08 -11.83 20.81
N LYS A 472 12.78 -11.82 21.94
CA LYS A 472 14.11 -12.43 22.06
C LYS A 472 14.10 -13.90 21.64
N GLU A 473 13.17 -14.72 22.12
CA GLU A 473 13.09 -16.13 21.71
C GLU A 473 12.87 -16.28 20.19
N ILE A 474 12.08 -15.39 19.58
CA ILE A 474 11.87 -15.36 18.12
C ILE A 474 13.18 -15.03 17.42
N LEU A 475 13.88 -13.98 17.86
CA LEU A 475 15.13 -13.54 17.24
C LEU A 475 16.25 -14.57 17.38
N GLU A 476 16.33 -15.30 18.50
CA GLU A 476 17.25 -16.44 18.65
C GLU A 476 16.93 -17.58 17.67
N PHE A 477 15.64 -17.83 17.41
CA PHE A 477 15.23 -18.80 16.38
C PHE A 477 15.55 -18.31 14.97
N VAL A 478 15.23 -17.06 14.63
CA VAL A 478 15.54 -16.45 13.33
C VAL A 478 17.06 -16.41 13.11
N TYR A 479 17.84 -16.03 14.13
CA TYR A 479 19.30 -16.12 14.12
C TYR A 479 19.77 -17.53 13.77
N THR A 480 19.19 -18.56 14.40
CA THR A 480 19.59 -19.96 14.16
C THR A 480 19.31 -20.36 12.70
N VAL A 481 18.14 -19.99 12.17
CA VAL A 481 17.76 -20.21 10.76
C VAL A 481 18.74 -19.50 9.81
N ILE A 482 19.02 -18.21 10.04
CA ILE A 482 19.95 -17.43 9.20
C ILE A 482 21.38 -17.97 9.34
N ASN A 483 21.80 -18.36 10.54
CA ASN A 483 23.13 -18.89 10.78
C ASN A 483 23.38 -20.15 9.94
N GLU A 484 22.41 -21.06 9.81
CA GLU A 484 22.52 -22.18 8.87
C GLU A 484 22.68 -21.72 7.42
N LEU A 485 21.96 -20.67 7.00
CA LEU A 485 22.03 -20.12 5.65
C LEU A 485 23.38 -19.49 5.33
N VAL A 486 23.98 -18.76 6.28
CA VAL A 486 25.23 -18.04 6.03
C VAL A 486 26.47 -18.94 6.10
N VAL A 487 26.38 -20.12 6.73
CA VAL A 487 27.52 -21.06 6.86
C VAL A 487 27.48 -22.24 5.88
N ASN A 488 26.29 -22.64 5.41
CA ASN A 488 26.14 -23.75 4.47
C ASN A 488 26.81 -23.42 3.14
N GLU A 489 27.29 -24.38 2.36
CA GLU A 489 27.89 -24.09 1.05
C GLU A 489 26.83 -23.90 -0.04
N THR A 490 25.65 -24.49 0.10
CA THR A 490 24.62 -24.46 -0.94
C THR A 490 23.48 -23.52 -0.56
N LYS A 491 23.24 -22.48 -1.38
CA LYS A 491 22.09 -21.58 -1.20
C LYS A 491 20.73 -22.29 -1.33
N PRO A 492 19.65 -21.75 -0.78
CA PRO A 492 18.30 -22.25 -0.99
C PRO A 492 17.91 -22.24 -2.47
N ASP A 493 17.12 -23.23 -2.87
CA ASP A 493 16.44 -23.24 -4.17
C ASP A 493 15.20 -22.34 -4.13
N TYR A 494 14.83 -21.77 -5.27
CA TYR A 494 13.53 -21.12 -5.44
C TYR A 494 12.49 -22.11 -5.93
N VAL A 495 11.35 -22.17 -5.24
CA VAL A 495 10.16 -22.92 -5.64
C VAL A 495 9.02 -21.94 -5.85
N SER A 496 8.35 -22.06 -7.00
CA SER A 496 7.14 -21.28 -7.26
C SER A 496 5.93 -21.97 -6.64
N VAL A 497 5.27 -21.27 -5.74
CA VAL A 497 4.12 -21.78 -4.99
C VAL A 497 2.85 -21.60 -5.79
N GLN A 498 2.25 -22.71 -6.21
CA GLN A 498 0.93 -22.74 -6.83
C GLN A 498 -0.12 -22.55 -5.75
N LYS A 499 -0.88 -21.46 -5.81
CA LYS A 499 -2.02 -21.25 -4.92
C LYS A 499 -3.08 -22.32 -5.24
N LYS A 500 -3.38 -23.22 -4.30
CA LYS A 500 -4.52 -24.15 -4.43
C LYS A 500 -5.79 -23.32 -4.38
N GLU A 501 -6.70 -23.54 -5.34
CA GLU A 501 -8.04 -22.95 -5.30
C GLU A 501 -8.69 -23.37 -3.97
N THR A 502 -8.94 -22.41 -3.10
CA THR A 502 -9.68 -22.64 -1.84
C THR A 502 -11.11 -22.15 -2.03
N GLU A 503 -12.10 -22.79 -1.42
CA GLU A 503 -13.46 -22.26 -1.42
C GLU A 503 -13.55 -21.05 -0.50
N SER A 504 -13.38 -19.84 -1.05
CA SER A 504 -13.66 -18.59 -0.33
C SER A 504 -15.17 -18.45 -0.03
N THR A 505 -15.52 -18.27 1.25
CA THR A 505 -16.87 -17.95 1.73
C THR A 505 -17.14 -16.45 1.85
N GLY A 506 -16.23 -15.58 1.37
CA GLY A 506 -16.39 -14.13 1.31
C GLY A 506 -16.62 -13.61 -0.12
N GLY A 507 -17.37 -12.51 -0.27
CA GLY A 507 -17.99 -12.01 -1.52
C GLY A 507 -17.09 -11.71 -2.74
N TRP A 508 -15.80 -12.03 -2.72
CA TRP A 508 -14.90 -11.95 -3.87
C TRP A 508 -14.53 -13.36 -4.33
N ARG A 509 -15.07 -13.78 -5.48
CA ARG A 509 -14.88 -15.14 -6.01
C ARG A 509 -13.85 -15.24 -7.14
N VAL A 510 -13.62 -14.14 -7.87
CA VAL A 510 -12.76 -14.13 -9.06
C VAL A 510 -11.29 -14.02 -8.68
N TYR A 511 -10.46 -14.91 -9.25
CA TYR A 511 -9.01 -14.90 -9.15
C TYR A 511 -8.39 -14.74 -10.53
N VAL A 512 -7.37 -13.88 -10.61
CA VAL A 512 -6.57 -13.69 -11.84
C VAL A 512 -5.11 -14.07 -11.62
N GLY A 513 -4.57 -13.82 -10.42
CA GLY A 513 -3.19 -14.14 -10.06
C GLY A 513 -2.16 -13.11 -10.55
N THR A 514 -2.57 -11.87 -10.74
CA THR A 514 -1.68 -10.72 -10.91
C THR A 514 -1.31 -10.13 -9.56
N VAL A 515 -0.07 -9.64 -9.45
CA VAL A 515 0.42 -8.91 -8.27
C VAL A 515 0.66 -7.45 -8.67
N PRO A 516 0.08 -6.47 -7.96
CA PRO A 516 0.31 -5.05 -8.21
C PRO A 516 1.78 -4.67 -8.04
N ASP A 517 2.25 -3.76 -8.89
CA ASP A 517 3.40 -2.91 -8.61
C ASP A 517 2.89 -1.62 -7.97
N PHE A 518 2.90 -1.57 -6.64
CA PHE A 518 2.41 -0.41 -5.87
C PHE A 518 3.32 0.81 -5.95
N ALA A 519 4.58 0.64 -6.36
CA ALA A 519 5.49 1.75 -6.59
C ALA A 519 5.26 2.42 -7.95
N SER A 520 4.46 1.80 -8.83
CA SER A 520 4.18 2.36 -10.15
C SER A 520 3.26 3.57 -10.06
N GLN A 521 3.69 4.66 -10.72
CA GLN A 521 2.90 5.88 -10.90
C GLN A 521 2.31 6.00 -12.32
N GLU A 522 2.41 4.93 -13.13
CA GLU A 522 1.93 4.92 -14.52
C GLU A 522 0.39 4.87 -14.58
N GLU A 523 -0.22 5.49 -15.59
CA GLU A 523 -1.65 5.32 -15.85
C GLU A 523 -1.94 3.90 -16.38
N GLY A 524 -2.54 3.09 -15.53
CA GLY A 524 -2.86 1.68 -15.77
C GLY A 524 -2.69 0.85 -14.51
N PHE A 525 -2.86 -0.47 -14.64
CA PHE A 525 -2.57 -1.41 -13.57
C PHE A 525 -1.25 -2.13 -13.87
N LYS A 526 -0.16 -1.67 -13.25
CA LYS A 526 1.17 -2.25 -13.43
C LYS A 526 1.30 -3.55 -12.64
N ILE A 527 1.82 -4.58 -13.30
CA ILE A 527 1.90 -5.93 -12.76
C ILE A 527 3.37 -6.22 -12.40
N SER A 528 3.67 -6.30 -11.10
CA SER A 528 5.02 -6.61 -10.60
C SER A 528 5.37 -8.08 -10.79
N ALA A 529 4.39 -8.97 -10.56
CA ALA A 529 4.54 -10.41 -10.70
C ALA A 529 3.23 -11.08 -11.13
N VAL A 530 3.36 -12.32 -11.59
CA VAL A 530 2.25 -13.19 -11.96
C VAL A 530 2.45 -14.53 -11.27
N ASN A 531 1.44 -14.99 -10.55
CA ASN A 531 1.48 -16.28 -9.88
C ASN A 531 1.55 -17.39 -10.93
N ASP A 532 2.51 -18.30 -10.82
CA ASP A 532 2.59 -19.41 -11.77
C ASP A 532 1.31 -20.23 -11.74
N GLY A 533 0.91 -20.77 -12.89
CA GLY A 533 -0.32 -21.56 -13.06
C GLY A 533 -1.64 -20.82 -12.85
N SER A 534 -1.60 -19.52 -12.49
CA SER A 534 -2.77 -18.66 -12.42
C SER A 534 -3.43 -18.41 -13.78
N PRO A 535 -4.69 -17.93 -13.80
CA PRO A 535 -5.33 -17.40 -15.01
C PRO A 535 -4.47 -16.41 -15.80
N ALA A 536 -3.84 -15.45 -15.13
CA ALA A 536 -2.94 -14.48 -15.76
C ALA A 536 -1.77 -15.16 -16.46
N ALA A 537 -1.10 -16.10 -15.78
CA ALA A 537 0.02 -16.83 -16.36
C ALA A 537 -0.41 -17.65 -17.58
N LYS A 538 -1.53 -18.38 -17.46
CA LYS A 538 -2.11 -19.17 -18.56
C LYS A 538 -2.54 -18.30 -19.75
N GLY A 539 -3.07 -17.11 -19.46
CA GLY A 539 -3.47 -16.11 -20.45
C GLY A 539 -2.30 -15.32 -21.06
N GLY A 540 -1.06 -15.54 -20.61
CA GLY A 540 0.14 -14.92 -21.18
C GLY A 540 0.46 -13.51 -20.67
N ILE A 541 -0.14 -13.08 -19.57
CA ILE A 541 0.31 -11.90 -18.82
C ILE A 541 1.70 -12.20 -18.24
N LYS A 542 2.59 -11.20 -18.28
CA LYS A 542 3.95 -11.29 -17.76
C LYS A 542 4.23 -10.19 -16.73
N PRO A 543 5.17 -10.42 -15.79
CA PRO A 543 5.75 -9.35 -14.98
C PRO A 543 6.20 -8.17 -15.86
N GLY A 544 5.93 -6.95 -15.42
CA GLY A 544 6.22 -5.71 -16.13
C GLY A 544 5.12 -5.22 -17.09
N ASP A 545 4.11 -6.05 -17.38
CA ASP A 545 2.95 -5.63 -18.16
C ASP A 545 2.17 -4.51 -17.45
N LEU A 546 1.73 -3.52 -18.21
CA LEU A 546 0.79 -2.48 -17.75
C LEU A 546 -0.59 -2.77 -18.33
N MET A 547 -1.51 -3.26 -17.52
CA MET A 547 -2.89 -3.54 -17.95
C MET A 547 -3.66 -2.23 -18.12
N VAL A 548 -4.22 -2.04 -19.32
CA VAL A 548 -4.96 -0.83 -19.71
C VAL A 548 -6.42 -1.10 -20.05
N LYS A 549 -6.80 -2.38 -20.19
CA LYS A 549 -8.19 -2.79 -20.40
C LYS A 549 -8.46 -4.17 -19.81
N PHE A 550 -9.62 -4.33 -19.17
CA PHE A 550 -10.13 -5.61 -18.69
C PHE A 550 -11.59 -5.75 -19.11
N GLY A 551 -11.82 -6.60 -20.10
CA GLY A 551 -13.12 -6.77 -20.74
C GLY A 551 -13.59 -5.50 -21.44
N SER A 552 -14.75 -4.97 -21.04
CA SER A 552 -15.28 -3.71 -21.55
C SER A 552 -14.69 -2.47 -20.87
N LYS A 553 -14.00 -2.64 -19.73
CA LYS A 553 -13.55 -1.52 -18.89
C LYS A 553 -12.13 -1.09 -19.24
N THR A 554 -11.94 0.21 -19.42
CA THR A 554 -10.60 0.82 -19.39
C THR A 554 -10.00 0.67 -18.00
N ILE A 555 -8.70 0.46 -17.87
CA ILE A 555 -8.03 0.36 -16.56
C ILE A 555 -6.99 1.49 -16.49
N SER A 556 -7.22 2.48 -15.64
CA SER A 556 -6.28 3.57 -15.40
C SER A 556 -5.55 3.45 -14.05
N ASN A 557 -5.98 2.52 -13.18
CA ASN A 557 -5.37 2.24 -11.87
C ASN A 557 -5.86 0.88 -11.32
N ILE A 558 -5.37 0.49 -10.13
CA ILE A 558 -5.75 -0.76 -9.47
C ILE A 558 -7.23 -0.82 -9.07
N TYR A 559 -7.85 0.29 -8.68
CA TYR A 559 -9.25 0.32 -8.27
C TYR A 559 -10.19 0.05 -9.45
N ASP A 560 -9.85 0.56 -10.64
CA ASP A 560 -10.55 0.24 -11.88
C ASP A 560 -10.52 -1.26 -12.17
N TYR A 561 -9.36 -1.89 -11.96
CA TYR A 561 -9.19 -3.32 -12.16
C TYR A 561 -10.01 -4.12 -11.15
N VAL A 562 -9.87 -3.79 -9.86
CA VAL A 562 -10.68 -4.35 -8.77
C VAL A 562 -12.17 -4.27 -9.08
N TYR A 563 -12.64 -3.12 -9.55
CA TYR A 563 -14.02 -2.91 -9.90
C TYR A 563 -14.43 -3.75 -11.11
N ALA A 564 -13.61 -3.76 -12.16
CA ALA A 564 -13.88 -4.56 -13.36
C ALA A 564 -14.06 -6.05 -13.02
N LEU A 565 -13.27 -6.59 -12.07
CA LEU A 565 -13.41 -7.97 -11.61
C LEU A 565 -14.78 -8.30 -11.01
N GLN A 566 -15.45 -7.33 -10.37
CA GLN A 566 -16.75 -7.56 -9.74
C GLN A 566 -17.87 -7.86 -10.75
N GLU A 567 -17.68 -7.50 -12.02
CA GLU A 567 -18.64 -7.82 -13.08
C GLU A 567 -18.53 -9.28 -13.53
N TYR A 568 -17.49 -10.02 -13.15
CA TYR A 568 -17.23 -11.37 -13.66
C TYR A 568 -17.40 -12.46 -12.61
N LYS A 569 -17.48 -13.70 -13.09
CA LYS A 569 -17.51 -14.91 -12.28
C LYS A 569 -16.33 -15.83 -12.66
N PRO A 570 -15.90 -16.73 -11.75
CA PRO A 570 -14.97 -17.79 -12.12
C PRO A 570 -15.47 -18.57 -13.34
N GLY A 571 -14.56 -18.83 -14.28
CA GLY A 571 -14.83 -19.49 -15.55
C GLY A 571 -15.17 -18.53 -16.71
N ASP A 572 -15.47 -17.26 -16.44
CA ASP A 572 -15.69 -16.28 -17.50
C ASP A 572 -14.40 -16.07 -18.31
N GLU A 573 -14.54 -15.97 -19.64
CA GLU A 573 -13.46 -15.58 -20.54
C GLU A 573 -13.48 -14.07 -20.75
N VAL A 574 -12.33 -13.42 -20.57
CA VAL A 574 -12.19 -11.96 -20.60
C VAL A 574 -11.02 -11.56 -21.48
N GLU A 575 -11.29 -10.66 -22.43
CA GLU A 575 -10.25 -9.99 -23.22
C GLU A 575 -9.54 -8.96 -22.33
N VAL A 576 -8.23 -9.05 -22.25
CA VAL A 576 -7.38 -8.11 -21.52
C VAL A 576 -6.41 -7.46 -22.50
N ILE A 577 -6.21 -6.15 -22.37
CA ILE A 577 -5.19 -5.42 -23.14
C ILE A 577 -4.11 -4.96 -22.18
N VAL A 578 -2.88 -5.37 -22.45
CA VAL A 578 -1.68 -4.95 -21.71
C VAL A 578 -0.72 -4.20 -22.63
N ARG A 579 0.00 -3.22 -22.08
CA ARG A 579 1.16 -2.61 -22.73
C ARG A 579 2.41 -3.31 -22.24
N ARG A 580 3.15 -3.90 -23.17
CA ARG A 580 4.46 -4.55 -22.95
C ARG A 580 5.46 -3.92 -23.90
N GLU A 581 6.53 -3.33 -23.37
CA GLU A 581 7.56 -2.66 -24.17
C GLU A 581 6.95 -1.64 -25.16
N ASN A 582 6.00 -0.83 -24.68
CA ASN A 582 5.25 0.17 -25.45
C ASN A 582 4.36 -0.37 -26.60
N LYS A 583 4.09 -1.67 -26.64
CA LYS A 583 3.14 -2.28 -27.59
C LYS A 583 1.91 -2.81 -26.87
N GLU A 584 0.73 -2.55 -27.43
CA GLU A 584 -0.51 -3.14 -26.94
C GLU A 584 -0.62 -4.60 -27.39
N ILE A 585 -0.83 -5.48 -26.42
CA ILE A 585 -1.01 -6.91 -26.60
C ILE A 585 -2.40 -7.27 -26.08
N LYS A 586 -3.20 -7.90 -26.94
CA LYS A 586 -4.49 -8.47 -26.56
C LYS A 586 -4.29 -9.91 -26.09
N LEU A 587 -4.84 -10.22 -24.94
CA LEU A 587 -4.77 -11.52 -24.28
C LEU A 587 -6.19 -11.99 -23.96
N GLN A 588 -6.42 -13.29 -23.95
CA GLN A 588 -7.65 -13.89 -23.46
C GLN A 588 -7.37 -14.65 -22.18
N ILE A 589 -8.17 -14.39 -21.15
CA ILE A 589 -7.97 -14.96 -19.81
C ILE A 589 -9.25 -15.64 -19.36
N ILE A 590 -9.14 -16.90 -18.96
CA ILE A 590 -10.22 -17.63 -18.30
C ILE A 590 -10.05 -17.47 -16.80
N LEU A 591 -10.98 -16.75 -16.17
CA LEU A 591 -10.88 -16.36 -14.77
C LEU A 591 -11.01 -17.56 -13.83
N GLY A 592 -10.19 -17.57 -12.76
CA GLY A 592 -10.16 -18.64 -11.78
C GLY A 592 -11.03 -18.35 -10.57
N MET A 593 -11.13 -19.32 -9.66
CA MET A 593 -11.74 -19.14 -8.35
C MET A 593 -10.66 -18.86 -7.30
N LYS A 594 -10.89 -17.90 -6.40
CA LYS A 594 -9.97 -17.53 -5.32
C LYS A 594 -10.08 -18.47 -4.13
#